data_AF-A0AB40BJE3-F1
#
_entry.id   AF-A0AB40BJE3-F1
#
_cell.length_a   1.000
_cell.length_b   1.000
_cell.length_c   1.000
_cell.angle_alpha   90.00
_cell.angle_beta   90.00
_cell.angle_gamma   90.00
#
_symmetry.space_group_name_H-M   'P 1'
#
loop_
_entity.id
_entity.type
_entity.pdbx_description
1 polymer ?
#
loop_
_entity_poly.entity_id
_entity_poly.type
_entity_poly.pdbx_seq_one_letter_code
_entity_poly.pdbx_strand_id
1 'polypeptide(L)'
;MESTGEGGGGGGALGFTEIETTAEALGRDEIAHIVKEILGFVLYMHRQIPSVLQNLEKEFDALKEEHKEEEEEMVVGSEELRGAWRRKQNWRKREVKRGIKRLGKLMNSVSSLISGFREAIDRVPEIQSVALVLGGSVLRPRCVYELEVSSVGFDSCGPRDSSKTKLAQALSRKAIRALISNGAGSSSYLGPTKLYLMVKCSSTFNLPMHFLPKRDFKYPKKVVPFKLHIKCKTSSIDCDQNEIIWFQCKHAIKGIPCNVPPEG
;
A
#
# COMPACT_ATOMS: atom_id res chain seq x y z
N MET A 1 -21.30 -43.91 38.41
CA MET A 1 -21.23 -42.44 38.27
C MET A 1 -20.31 -42.16 37.10
N GLU A 2 -20.90 -42.10 35.91
CA GLU A 2 -20.25 -41.66 34.68
C GLU A 2 -19.92 -40.18 34.79
N SER A 3 -18.66 -39.82 34.51
CA SER A 3 -18.21 -38.45 34.31
C SER A 3 -18.19 -38.16 32.82
N THR A 4 -19.28 -37.60 32.31
CA THR A 4 -19.35 -37.05 30.96
C THR A 4 -18.58 -35.73 30.95
N GLY A 5 -17.36 -35.77 30.41
CA GLY A 5 -16.62 -34.56 30.04
C GLY A 5 -17.04 -34.13 28.64
N GLU A 6 -17.95 -33.16 28.55
CA GLU A 6 -18.26 -32.50 27.28
C GLU A 6 -17.16 -31.47 26.98
N GLY A 7 -16.38 -31.78 25.94
CA GLY A 7 -15.47 -30.85 25.29
C GLY A 7 -16.26 -29.78 24.55
N GLY A 8 -16.14 -28.54 25.02
CA GLY A 8 -16.59 -27.36 24.29
C GLY A 8 -15.70 -27.09 23.09
N GLY A 9 -16.24 -27.33 21.90
CA GLY A 9 -15.56 -27.27 20.62
C GLY A 9 -14.90 -25.92 20.35
N GLY A 10 -13.64 -26.00 19.93
CA GLY A 10 -12.94 -24.90 19.27
C GLY A 10 -13.70 -24.53 17.99
N GLY A 11 -14.41 -23.41 18.05
CA GLY A 11 -14.93 -22.75 16.85
C GLY A 11 -13.76 -22.45 15.93
N GLY A 12 -13.73 -23.11 14.77
CA GLY A 12 -12.77 -22.83 13.72
C GLY A 12 -12.85 -21.36 13.36
N ALA A 13 -11.83 -20.61 13.78
CA ALA A 13 -11.71 -19.19 13.49
C ALA A 13 -11.75 -19.02 11.97
N LEU A 14 -12.77 -18.29 11.49
CA LEU A 14 -12.84 -17.86 10.11
C LEU A 14 -11.47 -17.22 9.76
N GLY A 15 -10.86 -17.63 8.65
CA GLY A 15 -9.47 -17.31 8.28
C GLY A 15 -9.20 -15.84 7.91
N PHE A 16 -9.86 -14.90 8.59
CA PHE A 16 -9.67 -13.46 8.49
C PHE A 16 -9.36 -12.90 9.88
N THR A 17 -8.54 -11.85 9.92
CA THR A 17 -8.30 -11.11 11.16
C THR A 17 -9.15 -9.86 11.19
N GLU A 18 -10.05 -9.84 12.15
CA GLU A 18 -11.03 -8.77 12.32
C GLU A 18 -10.43 -7.60 13.11
N ILE A 19 -10.67 -6.40 12.59
CA ILE A 19 -10.23 -5.14 13.17
C ILE A 19 -11.48 -4.30 13.38
N GLU A 20 -11.95 -4.27 14.62
CA GLU A 20 -13.07 -3.40 14.99
C GLU A 20 -12.62 -1.94 15.03
N THR A 21 -13.43 -1.06 14.45
CA THR A 21 -13.33 0.40 14.59
C THR A 21 -14.49 0.97 15.39
N THR A 22 -14.23 2.02 16.16
CA THR A 22 -15.27 2.77 16.88
C THR A 22 -16.06 3.70 15.97
N ALA A 23 -15.58 3.91 14.74
CA ALA A 23 -16.20 4.77 13.74
C ALA A 23 -17.39 4.09 13.05
N GLU A 24 -18.39 4.90 12.69
CA GLU A 24 -19.61 4.44 12.02
C GLU A 24 -19.34 4.00 10.59
N ALA A 25 -18.43 4.70 9.90
CA ALA A 25 -17.98 4.40 8.54
C ALA A 25 -16.56 4.93 8.29
N LEU A 26 -15.88 4.38 7.28
CA LEU A 26 -14.61 4.92 6.78
C LEU A 26 -14.83 5.74 5.52
N GLY A 27 -14.21 6.92 5.46
CA GLY A 27 -14.17 7.72 4.25
C GLY A 27 -13.12 7.23 3.24
N ARG A 28 -13.22 7.77 2.01
CA ARG A 28 -12.36 7.37 0.88
C ARG A 28 -10.88 7.69 1.14
N ASP A 29 -10.61 8.84 1.76
CA ASP A 29 -9.26 9.29 2.11
C ASP A 29 -8.61 8.40 3.17
N GLU A 30 -9.39 7.96 4.17
CA GLU A 30 -8.93 7.04 5.21
C GLU A 30 -8.56 5.69 4.62
N ILE A 31 -9.39 5.15 3.71
CA ILE A 31 -9.10 3.89 3.01
C ILE A 31 -7.84 4.03 2.15
N ALA A 32 -7.73 5.10 1.37
CA ALA A 32 -6.54 5.37 0.57
C ALA A 32 -5.28 5.49 1.44
N HIS A 33 -5.39 6.11 2.62
CA HIS A 33 -4.29 6.20 3.59
C HIS A 33 -3.91 4.84 4.17
N ILE A 34 -4.88 4.05 4.63
CA ILE A 34 -4.65 2.70 5.17
C ILE A 34 -3.97 1.81 4.12
N VAL A 35 -4.47 1.82 2.87
CA VAL A 35 -3.86 1.06 1.77
C VAL A 35 -2.44 1.53 1.47
N LYS A 36 -2.15 2.85 1.49
CA LYS A 36 -0.79 3.37 1.32
C LYS A 36 0.16 2.89 2.42
N GLU A 37 -0.29 2.91 3.68
CA GLU A 37 0.52 2.46 4.82
C GLU A 37 0.78 0.95 4.78
N ILE A 38 -0.24 0.13 4.48
CA ILE A 38 -0.06 -1.32 4.31
C ILE A 38 0.86 -1.61 3.12
N LEU A 39 0.72 -0.89 2.01
CA LEU A 39 1.61 -1.00 0.85
C LEU A 39 3.06 -0.70 1.22
N GLY A 40 3.31 0.39 1.96
CA GLY A 40 4.64 0.74 2.46
C GLY A 40 5.22 -0.34 3.37
N PHE A 41 4.40 -0.89 4.27
CA PHE A 41 4.75 -2.01 5.14
C PHE A 41 5.12 -3.26 4.32
N VAL A 42 4.29 -3.67 3.36
CA VAL A 42 4.54 -4.84 2.51
C VAL A 42 5.85 -4.69 1.73
N LEU A 43 6.10 -3.51 1.14
CA LEU A 43 7.36 -3.26 0.43
C LEU A 43 8.57 -3.35 1.36
N TYR A 44 8.48 -2.78 2.56
CA TYR A 44 9.58 -2.79 3.52
C TYR A 44 9.87 -4.19 4.07
N MET A 45 8.82 -4.88 4.54
CA MET A 45 8.94 -6.22 5.13
C MET A 45 9.50 -7.24 4.15
N HIS A 46 9.10 -7.16 2.88
CA HIS A 46 9.61 -8.07 1.84
C HIS A 46 10.90 -7.57 1.19
N ARG A 47 11.63 -6.64 1.82
CA ARG A 47 12.93 -6.10 1.35
C ARG A 47 12.88 -5.54 -0.08
N GLN A 48 11.74 -5.00 -0.49
CA GLN A 48 11.56 -4.35 -1.79
C GLN A 48 12.00 -2.88 -1.77
N ILE A 49 12.14 -2.31 -0.58
CA ILE A 49 12.67 -0.96 -0.34
C ILE A 49 13.64 -0.99 0.85
N PRO A 50 14.67 -0.11 0.88
CA PRO A 50 15.74 -0.17 1.88
C PRO A 50 15.35 0.43 3.24
N SER A 51 14.31 1.26 3.29
CA SER A 51 13.77 1.84 4.53
C SER A 51 12.26 2.03 4.38
N VAL A 52 11.59 2.36 5.48
CA VAL A 52 10.14 2.61 5.49
C VAL A 52 9.79 3.71 4.48
N LEU A 53 8.67 3.53 3.75
CA LEU A 53 8.26 4.40 2.65
C LEU A 53 8.28 5.90 3.02
N GLN A 54 7.81 6.25 4.22
CA GLN A 54 7.79 7.63 4.71
C GLN A 54 9.19 8.26 4.79
N ASN A 55 10.22 7.49 5.14
CA ASN A 55 11.60 7.99 5.18
C ASN A 55 12.14 8.21 3.77
N LEU A 56 11.79 7.34 2.82
CA LEU A 56 12.19 7.48 1.43
C LEU A 56 11.50 8.65 0.74
N GLU A 57 10.24 8.93 1.09
CA GLU A 57 9.52 10.13 0.62
C GLU A 57 10.24 11.40 1.09
N LYS A 58 10.59 11.48 2.39
CA LYS A 58 11.37 12.60 2.94
C LYS A 58 12.75 12.75 2.30
N GLU A 59 13.47 11.64 2.10
CA GLU A 59 14.78 11.65 1.41
C GLU A 59 14.63 12.19 -0.01
N PHE A 60 13.60 11.75 -0.73
CA PHE A 60 13.35 12.17 -2.11
C PHE A 60 12.96 13.64 -2.22
N ASP A 61 12.14 14.13 -1.30
CA ASP A 61 11.75 15.54 -1.25
C ASP A 61 12.96 16.43 -0.89
N ALA A 62 13.78 16.04 0.09
CA ALA A 62 15.01 16.74 0.41
C ALA A 62 15.98 16.81 -0.79
N LEU A 63 16.13 15.72 -1.54
CA LEU A 63 16.95 15.70 -2.77
C LEU A 63 16.40 16.61 -3.86
N LYS A 64 15.07 16.73 -3.98
CA LYS A 64 14.43 17.63 -4.96
C LYS A 64 14.62 19.09 -4.59
N GLU A 65 14.45 19.45 -3.32
CA GLU A 65 14.68 20.82 -2.85
C GLU A 65 16.15 21.19 -3.01
N GLU A 66 17.09 20.30 -2.64
CA GLU A 66 18.53 20.54 -2.85
C GLU A 66 18.86 20.72 -4.35
N HIS A 67 18.26 19.92 -5.23
CA HIS A 67 18.44 20.10 -6.68
C HIS A 67 17.89 21.43 -7.19
N LYS A 68 16.77 21.90 -6.64
CA LYS A 68 16.14 23.17 -7.01
C LYS A 68 16.98 24.36 -6.51
N GLU A 69 17.45 24.32 -5.27
CA GLU A 69 18.38 25.30 -4.71
C GLU A 69 19.69 25.35 -5.52
N GLU A 70 20.25 24.18 -5.87
CA GLU A 70 21.46 24.07 -6.71
C GLU A 70 21.28 24.60 -8.14
N GLU A 71 20.04 24.61 -8.68
CA GLU A 71 19.68 25.22 -9.96
C GLU A 71 19.56 26.74 -9.82
N GLU A 72 18.87 27.23 -8.78
CA GLU A 72 18.70 28.65 -8.49
C GLU A 72 20.03 29.36 -8.19
N GLU A 73 20.92 28.75 -7.40
CA GLU A 73 22.28 29.26 -7.13
C GLU A 73 23.13 29.32 -8.41
N MET A 74 22.86 28.47 -9.40
CA MET A 74 23.56 28.47 -10.68
C MET A 74 23.08 29.60 -11.62
N VAL A 75 21.83 30.06 -11.43
CA VAL A 75 21.26 31.22 -12.15
C VAL A 75 21.73 32.54 -11.51
N VAL A 76 22.00 32.56 -10.20
CA VAL A 76 22.31 33.78 -9.41
C VAL A 76 23.81 33.94 -9.12
N GLY A 77 24.64 32.90 -9.23
CA GLY A 77 25.99 32.85 -8.66
C GLY A 77 27.18 33.31 -9.54
N SER A 78 27.83 34.37 -9.04
CA SER A 78 29.11 35.03 -9.39
C SER A 78 30.30 34.13 -9.80
N GLU A 79 31.14 34.65 -10.72
CA GLU A 79 32.32 33.99 -11.32
C GLU A 79 33.48 33.71 -10.35
N GLU A 80 33.53 34.36 -9.20
CA GLU A 80 34.71 34.41 -8.34
C GLU A 80 34.59 33.48 -7.13
N LEU A 81 35.08 32.23 -7.26
CA LEU A 81 35.86 31.52 -6.21
C LEU A 81 36.19 30.06 -6.61
N ARG A 82 37.51 29.83 -6.76
CA ARG A 82 38.28 28.59 -6.50
C ARG A 82 37.74 27.28 -7.08
N GLY A 83 38.40 26.76 -8.12
CA GLY A 83 38.04 25.50 -8.80
C GLY A 83 37.96 24.22 -7.92
N ALA A 84 38.52 24.20 -6.71
CA ALA A 84 38.29 23.13 -5.74
C ALA A 84 36.85 23.14 -5.18
N TRP A 85 36.30 24.33 -4.98
CA TRP A 85 34.91 24.53 -4.56
C TRP A 85 33.95 24.09 -5.66
N ARG A 86 34.23 24.45 -6.93
CA ARG A 86 33.49 23.94 -8.11
C ARG A 86 33.55 22.42 -8.25
N ARG A 87 34.68 21.77 -7.96
CA ARG A 87 34.80 20.30 -7.99
C ARG A 87 33.95 19.62 -6.91
N LYS A 88 33.95 20.16 -5.68
CA LYS A 88 33.12 19.66 -4.58
C LYS A 88 31.62 19.84 -4.88
N GLN A 89 31.22 21.01 -5.39
CA GLN A 89 29.85 21.30 -5.81
C GLN A 89 29.39 20.41 -6.97
N ASN A 90 30.22 20.23 -8.00
CA ASN A 90 29.90 19.34 -9.12
C ASN A 90 29.80 17.86 -8.70
N TRP A 91 30.55 17.43 -7.69
CA TRP A 91 30.39 16.10 -7.12
C TRP A 91 29.04 15.96 -6.42
N ARG A 92 28.67 16.96 -5.60
CA ARG A 92 27.39 16.98 -4.89
C ARG A 92 26.19 16.96 -5.84
N LYS A 93 26.21 17.80 -6.87
CA LYS A 93 25.22 17.81 -7.97
C LYS A 93 25.02 16.43 -8.60
N ARG A 94 26.12 15.67 -8.80
CA ARG A 94 26.04 14.31 -9.34
C ARG A 94 25.43 13.34 -8.35
N GLU A 95 25.71 13.47 -7.05
CA GLU A 95 25.09 12.65 -6.01
C GLU A 95 23.59 12.90 -5.89
N VAL A 96 23.17 14.16 -5.86
CA VAL A 96 21.75 14.57 -5.82
C VAL A 96 21.00 14.01 -7.03
N LYS A 97 21.51 14.24 -8.25
CA LYS A 97 20.89 13.69 -9.48
C LYS A 97 20.83 12.16 -9.49
N ARG A 98 21.87 11.49 -8.99
CA ARG A 98 21.85 10.01 -8.86
C ARG A 98 20.82 9.54 -7.84
N GLY A 99 20.69 10.24 -6.70
CA GLY A 99 19.68 9.97 -5.68
C GLY A 99 18.25 10.10 -6.21
N ILE A 100 17.96 11.22 -6.89
CA ILE A 100 16.68 11.47 -7.55
C ILE A 100 16.38 10.37 -8.58
N LYS A 101 17.35 10.01 -9.42
CA LYS A 101 17.16 8.95 -10.43
C LYS A 101 16.92 7.58 -9.79
N ARG A 102 17.59 7.30 -8.67
CA ARG A 102 17.47 6.04 -7.91
C ARG A 102 16.06 5.88 -7.33
N LEU A 103 15.55 6.90 -6.65
CA LEU A 103 14.24 6.85 -5.97
C LEU A 103 13.07 7.24 -6.88
N GLY A 104 13.31 8.03 -7.93
CA GLY A 104 12.26 8.63 -8.75
C GLY A 104 11.34 7.62 -9.42
N LYS A 105 11.86 6.48 -9.91
CA LYS A 105 11.01 5.43 -10.48
C LYS A 105 10.09 4.81 -9.43
N LEU A 106 10.59 4.58 -8.22
CA LEU A 106 9.81 4.05 -7.10
C LEU A 106 8.73 5.05 -6.69
N MET A 107 9.11 6.30 -6.42
CA MET A 107 8.20 7.36 -5.97
C MET A 107 7.12 7.65 -7.01
N ASN A 108 7.48 7.76 -8.29
CA ASN A 108 6.49 7.94 -9.36
C ASN A 108 5.54 6.74 -9.46
N SER A 109 6.05 5.51 -9.31
CA SER A 109 5.19 4.31 -9.35
C SER A 109 4.22 4.25 -8.16
N VAL A 110 4.69 4.62 -6.95
CA VAL A 110 3.85 4.72 -5.74
C VAL A 110 2.78 5.79 -5.94
N SER A 111 3.16 6.99 -6.38
CA SER A 111 2.24 8.09 -6.62
C SER A 111 1.20 7.75 -7.70
N SER A 112 1.62 7.19 -8.85
CA SER A 112 0.68 6.79 -9.91
C SER A 112 -0.26 5.67 -9.48
N LEU A 113 0.20 4.72 -8.65
CA LEU A 113 -0.63 3.65 -8.12
C LEU A 113 -1.65 4.18 -7.10
N ILE A 114 -1.22 5.01 -6.15
CA ILE A 114 -2.10 5.58 -5.13
C ILE A 114 -3.09 6.57 -5.74
N SER A 115 -2.67 7.43 -6.68
CA SER A 115 -3.60 8.33 -7.39
C SER A 115 -4.60 7.54 -8.23
N GLY A 116 -4.15 6.51 -8.96
CA GLY A 116 -5.07 5.64 -9.69
C GLY A 116 -6.06 4.93 -8.76
N PHE A 117 -5.60 4.49 -7.59
CA PHE A 117 -6.48 3.90 -6.58
C PHE A 117 -7.50 4.92 -6.08
N ARG A 118 -7.10 6.14 -5.72
CA ARG A 118 -8.03 7.20 -5.30
C ARG A 118 -9.10 7.47 -6.35
N GLU A 119 -8.71 7.62 -7.62
CA GLU A 119 -9.66 7.77 -8.72
C GLU A 119 -10.64 6.59 -8.83
N ALA A 120 -10.19 5.37 -8.54
CA ALA A 120 -11.04 4.19 -8.51
C ALA A 120 -12.03 4.22 -7.34
N ILE A 121 -11.56 4.59 -6.13
CA ILE A 121 -12.45 4.76 -4.99
C ILE A 121 -13.46 5.87 -5.28
N ASP A 122 -13.08 6.99 -5.87
CA ASP A 122 -13.97 8.14 -6.10
C ASP A 122 -15.11 7.82 -7.08
N ARG A 123 -14.87 6.94 -8.07
CA ARG A 123 -15.89 6.56 -9.05
C ARG A 123 -16.81 5.43 -8.60
N VAL A 124 -16.36 4.60 -7.67
CA VAL A 124 -17.09 3.40 -7.28
C VAL A 124 -17.73 3.64 -5.91
N PRO A 125 -19.06 3.50 -5.79
CA PRO A 125 -19.77 3.70 -4.55
C PRO A 125 -19.73 2.48 -3.63
N GLU A 126 -18.91 1.45 -3.89
CA GLU A 126 -18.75 0.28 -3.02
C GLU A 126 -17.51 -0.53 -3.43
N ILE A 127 -16.48 -0.52 -2.59
CA ILE A 127 -15.32 -1.41 -2.73
C ILE A 127 -15.46 -2.50 -1.69
N GLN A 128 -15.59 -3.75 -2.16
CA GLN A 128 -15.72 -4.90 -1.26
C GLN A 128 -14.36 -5.29 -0.67
N SER A 129 -13.32 -5.32 -1.51
CA SER A 129 -11.99 -5.79 -1.10
C SER A 129 -10.89 -5.14 -1.93
N VAL A 130 -9.73 -4.94 -1.30
CA VAL A 130 -8.50 -4.46 -1.94
C VAL A 130 -7.41 -5.48 -1.69
N ALA A 131 -6.76 -5.95 -2.75
CA ALA A 131 -5.66 -6.90 -2.65
C ALA A 131 -4.33 -6.30 -3.12
N LEU A 132 -3.28 -6.52 -2.32
CA LEU A 132 -1.90 -6.24 -2.65
C LEU A 132 -1.19 -7.56 -2.93
N VAL A 133 -0.78 -7.75 -4.18
CA VAL A 133 -0.17 -8.98 -4.67
C VAL A 133 1.31 -8.75 -4.95
N LEU A 134 2.18 -9.38 -4.17
CA LEU A 134 3.62 -9.38 -4.40
C LEU A 134 4.01 -10.62 -5.19
N GLY A 135 4.58 -10.45 -6.39
CA GLY A 135 4.98 -11.59 -7.22
C GLY A 135 5.53 -11.21 -8.60
N GLY A 136 5.78 -12.22 -9.42
CA GLY A 136 6.18 -12.01 -10.82
C GLY A 136 5.01 -11.55 -11.70
N SER A 137 3.79 -11.97 -11.34
CA SER A 137 2.53 -11.53 -11.91
C SER A 137 1.40 -11.80 -10.93
N VAL A 138 0.23 -11.21 -11.19
CA VAL A 138 -1.00 -11.47 -10.42
C VAL A 138 -1.38 -12.97 -10.41
N LEU A 139 -1.06 -13.72 -11.47
CA LEU A 139 -1.30 -15.17 -11.57
C LEU A 139 -0.20 -16.02 -10.90
N ARG A 140 0.95 -15.44 -10.61
CA ARG A 140 2.08 -16.08 -9.90
C ARG A 140 2.46 -15.25 -8.67
N PRO A 141 1.53 -15.08 -7.71
CA PRO A 141 1.80 -14.40 -6.46
C PRO A 141 2.80 -15.20 -5.63
N ARG A 142 3.71 -14.50 -4.95
CA ARG A 142 4.51 -15.03 -3.85
C ARG A 142 3.78 -14.81 -2.53
N CYS A 143 3.21 -13.62 -2.36
CA CYS A 143 2.45 -13.23 -1.18
C CYS A 143 1.25 -12.37 -1.60
N VAL A 144 0.13 -12.53 -0.89
CA VAL A 144 -1.10 -11.76 -1.12
C VAL A 144 -1.60 -11.22 0.21
N TYR A 145 -1.91 -9.93 0.24
CA TYR A 145 -2.59 -9.27 1.34
C TYR A 145 -3.94 -8.82 0.83
N GLU A 146 -5.02 -9.16 1.54
CA GLU A 146 -6.38 -8.82 1.17
C GLU A 146 -7.02 -8.04 2.32
N LEU A 147 -7.60 -6.89 1.99
CA LEU A 147 -8.25 -5.98 2.91
C LEU A 147 -9.72 -5.83 2.52
N GLU A 148 -10.61 -6.34 3.36
CA GLU A 148 -12.04 -6.18 3.25
C GLU A 148 -12.52 -5.06 4.19
N VAL A 149 -13.43 -4.21 3.73
CA VAL A 149 -13.99 -3.10 4.52
C VAL A 149 -15.51 -3.22 4.51
N SER A 150 -16.13 -3.31 5.69
CA SER A 150 -17.55 -3.67 5.83
C SER A 150 -18.54 -2.51 5.64
N SER A 151 -18.09 -1.26 5.70
CA SER A 151 -18.93 -0.08 5.48
C SER A 151 -18.05 1.07 5.02
N VAL A 152 -18.20 1.43 3.74
CA VAL A 152 -17.67 2.69 3.21
C VAL A 152 -18.84 3.66 3.23
N GLY A 153 -18.76 4.66 4.10
CA GLY A 153 -19.79 5.70 4.21
C GLY A 153 -19.48 6.77 3.18
N PHE A 154 -20.27 6.82 2.11
CA PHE A 154 -19.96 7.67 0.96
C PHE A 154 -20.32 9.14 1.14
N ASP A 155 -20.98 9.50 2.23
CA ASP A 155 -21.44 10.86 2.50
C ASP A 155 -20.76 11.45 3.74
N SER A 156 -19.60 12.07 3.56
CA SER A 156 -19.04 13.01 4.53
C SER A 156 -18.16 14.04 3.82
N CYS A 157 -18.80 14.92 3.04
CA CYS A 157 -18.24 16.22 2.67
C CYS A 157 -18.26 17.13 3.91
N GLY A 158 -17.45 16.77 4.91
CA GLY A 158 -17.18 17.58 6.10
C GLY A 158 -15.79 18.23 5.99
N PRO A 159 -15.51 19.29 6.76
CA PRO A 159 -14.19 19.91 6.82
C PRO A 159 -13.10 18.85 7.04
N ARG A 160 -11.90 19.12 6.52
CA ARG A 160 -10.74 18.22 6.58
C ARG A 160 -10.25 18.10 8.02
N ASP A 161 -10.99 17.37 8.84
CA ASP A 161 -10.77 17.30 10.28
C ASP A 161 -9.54 16.44 10.58
N SER A 162 -8.62 17.00 11.35
CA SER A 162 -7.41 16.29 11.82
C SER A 162 -7.71 14.97 12.57
N SER A 163 -8.95 14.79 13.05
CA SER A 163 -9.45 13.57 13.68
C SER A 163 -9.52 12.38 12.72
N LYS A 164 -9.92 12.60 11.46
CA LYS A 164 -10.01 11.57 10.41
C LYS A 164 -8.65 10.97 10.08
N THR A 165 -7.64 11.82 9.94
CA THR A 165 -6.24 11.39 9.73
C THR A 165 -5.69 10.59 10.91
N LYS A 166 -6.01 10.99 12.15
CA LYS A 166 -5.58 10.25 13.36
C LYS A 166 -6.24 8.87 13.44
N LEU A 167 -7.51 8.76 13.07
CA LEU A 167 -8.22 7.48 12.99
C LEU A 167 -7.56 6.55 11.95
N ALA A 168 -7.33 7.05 10.73
CA ALA A 168 -6.69 6.29 9.67
C ALA A 168 -5.30 5.78 10.07
N GLN A 169 -4.51 6.61 10.77
CA GLN A 169 -3.21 6.22 11.32
C GLN A 169 -3.31 5.18 12.45
N ALA A 170 -4.31 5.29 13.32
CA ALA A 170 -4.52 4.32 14.39
C ALA A 170 -4.93 2.95 13.83
N LEU A 171 -5.81 2.96 12.83
CA LEU A 171 -6.25 1.75 12.12
C LEU A 171 -5.14 1.14 11.28
N SER A 172 -4.32 1.93 10.58
CA SER A 172 -3.17 1.41 9.83
C SER A 172 -2.19 0.70 10.75
N ARG A 173 -1.89 1.27 11.93
CA ARG A 173 -1.06 0.60 12.95
C ARG A 173 -1.70 -0.69 13.47
N LYS A 174 -3.01 -0.70 13.72
CA LYS A 174 -3.74 -1.91 14.15
C LYS A 174 -3.71 -2.99 13.06
N ALA A 175 -3.90 -2.60 11.80
CA ALA A 175 -3.81 -3.47 10.63
C ALA A 175 -2.42 -4.07 10.45
N ILE A 176 -1.37 -3.25 10.51
CA ILE A 176 0.01 -3.73 10.41
C ILE A 176 0.34 -4.69 11.56
N ARG A 177 -0.05 -4.38 12.80
CA ARG A 177 0.14 -5.31 13.93
C ARG A 177 -0.59 -6.63 13.74
N ALA A 178 -1.84 -6.59 13.27
CA ALA A 178 -2.60 -7.80 12.96
C ALA A 178 -1.91 -8.64 11.86
N LEU A 179 -1.38 -8.01 10.81
CA LEU A 179 -0.61 -8.71 9.78
C LEU A 179 0.62 -9.37 10.36
N ILE A 180 1.39 -8.67 11.19
CA ILE A 180 2.58 -9.22 11.84
C ILE A 180 2.20 -10.42 12.72
N SER A 181 1.14 -10.32 13.52
CA SER A 181 0.64 -11.42 14.35
C SER A 181 0.20 -12.64 13.55
N ASN A 182 -0.28 -12.45 12.31
CA ASN A 182 -0.61 -13.53 11.39
C ASN A 182 0.61 -14.13 10.67
N GLY A 183 1.81 -13.65 10.95
CA GLY A 183 3.04 -14.14 10.33
C GLY A 183 3.45 -13.40 9.04
N ALA A 184 2.88 -12.23 8.74
CA ALA A 184 3.34 -11.41 7.63
C ALA A 184 4.82 -11.01 7.82
N GLY A 185 5.64 -11.31 6.81
CA GLY A 185 7.09 -11.06 6.86
C GLY A 185 7.94 -12.22 7.36
N SER A 186 7.34 -13.35 7.74
CA SER A 186 8.10 -14.58 8.09
C SER A 186 8.86 -15.17 6.91
N SER A 187 8.39 -14.90 5.69
CA SER A 187 9.07 -15.25 4.44
C SER A 187 9.81 -14.04 3.89
N SER A 188 11.13 -14.11 3.76
CA SER A 188 11.90 -13.16 2.96
C SER A 188 12.07 -13.70 1.53
N TYR A 189 11.94 -12.83 0.54
CA TYR A 189 12.06 -13.21 -0.87
C TYR A 189 13.33 -12.63 -1.47
N LEU A 190 14.08 -13.48 -2.16
CA LEU A 190 15.26 -13.04 -2.89
C LEU A 190 14.87 -12.18 -4.10
N GLY A 191 15.48 -11.01 -4.16
CA GLY A 191 15.50 -10.11 -5.31
C GLY A 191 14.29 -9.18 -5.45
N PRO A 192 14.45 -8.09 -6.23
CA PRO A 192 13.36 -7.16 -6.52
C PRO A 192 12.21 -7.83 -7.27
N THR A 193 11.02 -7.71 -6.71
CA THR A 193 9.76 -8.26 -7.20
C THR A 193 8.77 -7.10 -7.46
N LYS A 194 7.66 -7.37 -8.15
CA LYS A 194 6.62 -6.39 -8.42
C LYS A 194 5.47 -6.53 -7.41
N LEU A 195 4.97 -5.39 -6.95
CA LEU A 195 3.74 -5.28 -6.18
C LEU A 195 2.63 -4.77 -7.09
N TYR A 196 1.54 -5.51 -7.14
CA TYR A 196 0.33 -5.21 -7.90
C TYR A 196 -0.80 -4.85 -6.95
N LEU A 197 -1.62 -3.87 -7.32
CA LEU A 197 -2.85 -3.51 -6.62
C LEU A 197 -4.05 -4.05 -7.40
N MET A 198 -4.97 -4.68 -6.68
CA MET A 198 -6.24 -5.14 -7.21
C MET A 198 -7.39 -4.63 -6.35
N VAL A 199 -8.51 -4.32 -6.99
CA VAL A 199 -9.74 -3.87 -6.34
C VAL A 199 -10.86 -4.82 -6.74
N LYS A 200 -11.65 -5.24 -5.78
CA LYS A 200 -12.82 -6.09 -5.96
C LYS A 200 -14.07 -5.24 -5.80
N CYS A 201 -14.84 -5.10 -6.88
CA CYS A 201 -16.09 -4.35 -6.91
C CYS A 201 -17.06 -4.95 -7.94
N SER A 202 -18.30 -4.46 -7.95
CA SER A 202 -19.29 -4.92 -8.93
C SER A 202 -18.79 -4.67 -10.37
N SER A 203 -19.10 -5.62 -11.25
CA SER A 203 -18.73 -5.62 -12.67
C SER A 203 -19.52 -4.60 -13.50
N THR A 204 -20.61 -4.07 -12.95
CA THR A 204 -21.42 -2.99 -13.56
C THR A 204 -20.70 -1.65 -13.55
N PHE A 205 -19.69 -1.48 -12.70
CA PHE A 205 -18.95 -0.22 -12.59
C PHE A 205 -17.84 -0.10 -13.64
N ASN A 206 -17.84 1.03 -14.35
CA ASN A 206 -16.75 1.43 -15.23
C ASN A 206 -15.64 2.12 -14.41
N LEU A 207 -14.70 1.31 -13.91
CA LEU A 207 -13.50 1.82 -13.27
C LEU A 207 -12.65 2.69 -14.23
N PRO A 208 -11.82 3.61 -13.70
CA PRO A 208 -10.92 4.42 -14.52
C PRO A 208 -10.08 3.58 -15.48
N MET A 209 -9.61 4.18 -16.59
CA MET A 209 -8.76 3.56 -17.63
C MET A 209 -7.50 2.86 -17.10
N HIS A 210 -7.18 3.03 -15.83
CA HIS A 210 -6.03 2.46 -15.16
C HIS A 210 -6.34 1.12 -14.48
N PHE A 211 -7.57 0.63 -14.56
CA PHE A 211 -7.98 -0.66 -14.00
C PHE A 211 -8.49 -1.58 -15.09
N LEU A 212 -7.96 -2.80 -15.11
CA LEU A 212 -8.27 -3.82 -16.11
C LEU A 212 -9.12 -4.92 -15.45
N PRO A 213 -10.33 -5.23 -15.99
CA PRO A 213 -11.17 -6.27 -15.43
C PRO A 213 -10.51 -7.65 -15.57
N LYS A 214 -10.67 -8.47 -14.52
CA LYS A 214 -10.15 -9.83 -14.39
C LYS A 214 -11.27 -10.77 -13.94
N ARG A 215 -12.25 -11.00 -14.82
CA ARG A 215 -13.46 -11.79 -14.54
C ARG A 215 -13.17 -13.21 -14.07
N ASP A 216 -12.17 -13.86 -14.66
CA ASP A 216 -11.82 -15.25 -14.36
C ASP A 216 -10.68 -15.40 -13.33
N PHE A 217 -10.32 -14.31 -12.63
CA PHE A 217 -9.21 -14.37 -11.71
C PHE A 217 -9.56 -15.13 -10.43
N LYS A 218 -8.74 -16.16 -10.15
CA LYS A 218 -8.75 -16.91 -8.91
C LYS A 218 -7.32 -17.04 -8.41
N TYR A 219 -7.11 -16.88 -7.11
CA TYR A 219 -5.81 -17.12 -6.52
C TYR A 219 -5.38 -18.58 -6.74
N PRO A 220 -4.09 -18.85 -7.02
CA PRO A 220 -3.60 -20.21 -7.07
C PRO A 220 -3.82 -20.92 -5.73
N LYS A 221 -4.22 -22.19 -5.75
CA LYS A 221 -4.51 -23.00 -4.54
C LYS A 221 -3.33 -23.09 -3.55
N LYS A 222 -2.11 -22.81 -4.00
CA LYS A 222 -0.89 -22.86 -3.19
C LYS A 222 -0.67 -21.61 -2.33
N VAL A 223 -1.36 -20.51 -2.61
CA VAL A 223 -1.15 -19.22 -1.95
C VAL A 223 -2.38 -18.88 -1.13
N VAL A 224 -2.17 -18.73 0.18
CA VAL A 224 -3.20 -18.31 1.13
C VAL A 224 -3.04 -16.81 1.37
N PRO A 225 -4.05 -15.98 1.04
CA PRO A 225 -4.00 -14.54 1.32
C PRO A 225 -4.02 -14.24 2.83
N PHE A 226 -3.24 -13.24 3.24
CA PHE A 226 -3.40 -12.61 4.56
C PHE A 226 -4.64 -11.72 4.52
N LYS A 227 -5.77 -12.22 5.03
CA LYS A 227 -7.04 -11.53 5.02
C LYS A 227 -7.23 -10.67 6.27
N LEU A 228 -7.44 -9.39 6.06
CA LEU A 228 -7.84 -8.42 7.08
C LEU A 228 -9.27 -7.98 6.80
N HIS A 229 -10.09 -7.96 7.84
CA HIS A 229 -11.45 -7.43 7.77
C HIS A 229 -11.56 -6.23 8.71
N ILE A 230 -11.80 -5.03 8.16
CA ILE A 230 -12.08 -3.84 8.98
C ILE A 230 -13.59 -3.70 9.11
N LYS A 231 -14.07 -3.90 10.34
CA LYS A 231 -15.50 -3.82 10.66
C LYS A 231 -15.86 -2.47 11.28
N CYS A 232 -16.74 -1.76 10.58
CA CYS A 232 -17.37 -0.52 11.05
C CYS A 232 -18.70 -0.82 11.78
N LYS A 233 -19.18 0.13 12.60
CA LYS A 233 -20.38 -0.07 13.43
C LYS A 233 -21.70 -0.14 12.65
N THR A 234 -21.80 0.50 11.49
CA THR A 234 -23.00 0.38 10.65
C THR A 234 -22.95 -0.93 9.88
N SER A 235 -23.99 -1.74 10.07
CA SER A 235 -24.07 -3.13 9.60
C SER A 235 -24.19 -3.24 8.09
N SER A 236 -23.37 -4.14 7.54
CA SER A 236 -23.50 -4.92 6.30
C SER A 236 -24.73 -4.64 5.44
N ILE A 237 -24.50 -4.03 4.27
CA ILE A 237 -25.39 -4.18 3.11
C ILE A 237 -24.94 -5.46 2.40
N ASP A 238 -25.83 -6.45 2.31
CA ASP A 238 -25.64 -7.63 1.47
C ASP A 238 -25.59 -7.18 0.01
N CYS A 239 -24.38 -6.99 -0.50
CA CYS A 239 -24.18 -6.77 -1.93
C CYS A 239 -24.40 -8.11 -2.63
N ASP A 240 -25.27 -8.15 -3.65
CA ASP A 240 -25.45 -9.32 -4.51
C ASP A 240 -24.08 -9.80 -5.02
N GLN A 241 -23.62 -10.92 -4.47
CA GLN A 241 -22.26 -11.44 -4.70
C GLN A 241 -22.04 -11.92 -6.15
N ASN A 242 -23.12 -12.04 -6.93
CA ASN A 242 -23.13 -12.68 -8.23
C ASN A 242 -22.48 -11.86 -9.35
N GLU A 243 -22.18 -10.58 -9.14
CA GLU A 243 -21.58 -9.71 -10.17
C GLU A 243 -20.24 -9.09 -9.78
N ILE A 244 -19.58 -9.59 -8.72
CA ILE A 244 -18.34 -8.99 -8.21
C ILE A 244 -17.11 -9.59 -8.90
N ILE A 245 -16.28 -8.72 -9.49
CA ILE A 245 -15.05 -9.14 -10.18
C ILE A 245 -13.82 -8.38 -9.65
N TRP A 246 -12.65 -8.94 -9.92
CA TRP A 246 -11.38 -8.26 -9.66
C TRP A 246 -11.02 -7.32 -10.79
N PHE A 247 -10.46 -6.17 -10.43
CA PHE A 247 -9.85 -5.23 -11.35
C PHE A 247 -8.40 -4.98 -10.94
N GLN A 248 -7.49 -5.12 -11.89
CA GLN A 248 -6.06 -4.94 -11.66
C GLN A 248 -5.65 -3.52 -12.06
N CYS A 249 -4.95 -2.80 -11.17
CA CYS A 249 -4.31 -1.54 -11.53
C CYS A 249 -3.20 -1.79 -12.57
N LYS A 250 -3.15 -0.97 -13.62
CA LYS A 250 -2.10 -1.00 -14.65
C LYS A 250 -0.73 -0.64 -14.08
N HIS A 251 -0.71 0.19 -13.04
CA HIS A 251 0.51 0.57 -12.35
C HIS A 251 0.92 -0.54 -11.39
N ALA A 252 2.21 -0.85 -11.40
CA ALA A 252 2.82 -1.80 -10.48
C ALA A 252 4.10 -1.19 -9.92
N ILE A 253 4.37 -1.44 -8.65
CA ILE A 253 5.59 -0.95 -8.01
C ILE A 253 6.66 -2.02 -8.14
N LYS A 254 7.79 -1.68 -8.74
CA LYS A 254 8.97 -2.55 -8.75
C LYS A 254 9.86 -2.17 -7.57
N GLY A 255 10.23 -3.16 -6.75
CA GLY A 255 11.20 -2.96 -5.69
C GLY A 255 12.54 -2.44 -6.22
N ILE A 256 13.27 -1.73 -5.37
CA ILE A 256 14.66 -1.34 -5.60
C ILE A 256 15.59 -2.34 -4.91
N PRO A 257 16.77 -2.65 -5.48
CA PRO A 257 17.72 -3.56 -4.86
C PRO A 257 18.06 -3.11 -3.44
N CYS A 258 17.80 -3.98 -2.46
CA CYS A 258 18.19 -3.79 -1.09
C CYS A 258 19.55 -4.46 -0.92
N ASN A 259 20.64 -3.67 -0.82
CA ASN A 259 21.99 -4.20 -0.60
C ASN A 259 22.22 -4.69 0.84
N VAL A 260 21.16 -4.89 1.62
CA VAL A 260 21.29 -5.36 3.00
C VAL A 260 21.64 -6.85 2.93
N PRO A 261 22.83 -7.26 3.40
CA PRO A 261 23.20 -8.67 3.38
C PRO A 261 22.18 -9.46 4.20
N PRO A 262 21.90 -10.73 3.83
CA PRO A 262 21.09 -11.59 4.67
C PRO A 262 21.82 -11.73 6.01
N GLU A 263 21.21 -11.26 7.10
CA GLU A 263 21.62 -11.68 8.44
C GLU A 263 21.36 -13.18 8.49
N GLY A 264 22.46 -13.93 8.61
CA GLY A 264 22.48 -15.40 8.70
C GLY A 264 22.12 -15.90 10.08
#